data_AF-A0A920JLY8-F1
#
_entry.id   AF-A0A920JLY8-F1
#
_cell.length_a   1.000
_cell.length_b   1.000
_cell.length_c   1.000
_cell.angle_alpha   90.00
_cell.angle_beta   90.00
_cell.angle_gamma   90.00
#
_symmetry.space_group_name_H-M   'P 1'
#
loop_
_entity.id
_entity.type
_entity.pdbx_description
1 polymer ?
#
loop_
_entity_poly.entity_id
_entity_poly.type
_entity_poly.pdbx_seq_one_letter_code
_entity_poly.pdbx_strand_id
1 'polypeptide(L)'
;MSLLRLKKIMKNKKIITATLLVSDGPVQNSYFEELLEIDGNKLFKLFDEINNDLTNLGFGFYLRFDSTKSDLVTVNDIPKYLDSVKPPSVLKGLSTPALETLAIIAYEQPVTKLKVSEIRGVESESSIKTLESRGLVYKSGELDVPGSPILYSTQMSF
;
A
#
# COMPACT_ATOMS: atom_id res chain seq x y z
N MET A 1 -2.99 -38.43 -10.16
CA MET A 1 -3.40 -37.01 -10.22
C MET A 1 -2.87 -36.42 -11.53
N SER A 2 -3.72 -35.90 -12.43
CA SER A 2 -3.31 -35.47 -13.79
C SER A 2 -2.35 -34.26 -13.79
N LEU A 3 -1.32 -34.26 -14.65
CA LEU A 3 -0.35 -33.16 -14.84
C LEU A 3 -1.01 -31.79 -15.07
N LEU A 4 -2.17 -31.75 -15.72
CA LEU A 4 -2.92 -30.53 -16.00
C LEU A 4 -3.46 -29.88 -14.71
N ARG A 5 -3.88 -30.72 -13.75
CA ARG A 5 -4.39 -30.29 -12.44
C ARG A 5 -3.27 -29.68 -11.59
N LEU A 6 -2.07 -30.28 -11.63
CA LEU A 6 -0.90 -29.78 -10.90
C LEU A 6 -0.48 -28.38 -11.41
N LYS A 7 -0.48 -28.19 -12.74
CA LYS A 7 -0.18 -26.88 -13.35
C LYS A 7 -1.19 -25.80 -12.95
N LYS A 8 -2.49 -26.14 -12.90
CA LYS A 8 -3.55 -25.21 -12.46
C LYS A 8 -3.38 -24.80 -10.99
N ILE A 9 -3.06 -25.75 -10.11
CA ILE A 9 -2.84 -25.47 -8.68
C ILE A 9 -1.62 -24.54 -8.49
N MET A 10 -0.49 -24.84 -9.15
CA MET A 10 0.69 -23.98 -9.08
C MET A 10 0.41 -22.57 -9.61
N LYS A 11 -0.42 -22.43 -10.66
CA LYS A 11 -0.85 -21.14 -11.19
C LYS A 11 -1.66 -20.36 -10.13
N ASN A 12 -2.63 -20.99 -9.49
CA ASN A 12 -3.49 -20.34 -8.50
C ASN A 12 -2.71 -19.84 -7.27
N LYS A 13 -1.79 -20.66 -6.74
CA LYS A 13 -0.93 -20.23 -5.61
C LYS A 13 -0.15 -18.96 -5.95
N LYS A 14 0.45 -18.91 -7.15
CA LYS A 14 1.20 -17.73 -7.61
C LYS A 14 0.33 -16.48 -7.70
N ILE A 15 -0.89 -16.61 -8.21
CA ILE A 15 -1.84 -15.48 -8.31
C ILE A 15 -2.17 -14.96 -6.90
N ILE A 16 -2.55 -15.85 -5.98
CA ILE A 16 -2.88 -15.48 -4.59
C ILE A 16 -1.71 -14.73 -3.95
N THR A 17 -0.51 -15.30 -3.95
CA THR A 17 0.66 -14.69 -3.30
C THR A 17 1.04 -13.37 -3.94
N ALA A 18 0.94 -13.24 -5.27
CA ALA A 18 1.26 -12.00 -5.96
C ALA A 18 0.23 -10.91 -5.65
N THR A 19 -1.07 -11.23 -5.67
CA THR A 19 -2.13 -10.29 -5.29
C THR A 19 -1.92 -9.79 -3.87
N LEU A 20 -1.72 -10.69 -2.90
CA LEU A 20 -1.51 -10.28 -1.52
C LEU A 20 -0.23 -9.44 -1.35
N LEU A 21 0.84 -9.74 -2.09
CA LEU A 21 2.10 -8.99 -2.03
C LEU A 21 1.97 -7.54 -2.52
N VAL A 22 1.14 -7.29 -3.53
CA VAL A 22 0.93 -5.93 -4.10
C VAL A 22 -0.22 -5.17 -3.44
N SER A 23 -0.98 -5.83 -2.57
CA SER A 23 -2.11 -5.21 -1.88
C SER A 23 -1.60 -4.34 -0.74
N ASP A 24 -2.18 -3.16 -0.57
CA ASP A 24 -1.91 -2.26 0.56
C ASP A 24 -2.63 -2.70 1.86
N GLY A 25 -2.89 -4.00 2.02
CA GLY A 25 -3.57 -4.60 3.17
C GLY A 25 -4.35 -5.88 2.84
N PRO A 26 -5.19 -6.35 3.79
CA PRO A 26 -5.98 -7.57 3.61
C PRO A 26 -6.93 -7.51 2.42
N VAL A 27 -7.02 -8.62 1.69
CA VAL A 27 -7.89 -8.81 0.52
C VAL A 27 -9.07 -9.70 0.88
N GLN A 28 -10.27 -9.38 0.37
CA GLN A 28 -11.47 -10.19 0.58
C GLN A 28 -11.31 -11.56 -0.10
N ASN A 29 -11.69 -12.64 0.59
CA ASN A 29 -11.63 -13.99 0.03
C ASN A 29 -12.55 -14.15 -1.19
N SER A 30 -13.69 -13.45 -1.20
CA SER A 30 -14.60 -13.41 -2.35
C SER A 30 -13.92 -12.93 -3.64
N TYR A 31 -12.95 -12.03 -3.54
CA TYR A 31 -12.14 -11.61 -4.69
C TYR A 31 -11.37 -12.78 -5.30
N PHE A 32 -10.79 -13.66 -4.47
CA PHE A 32 -10.08 -14.83 -4.95
C PHE A 32 -11.01 -15.94 -5.46
N GLU A 33 -12.17 -16.12 -4.82
CA GLU A 33 -13.20 -17.05 -5.29
C GLU A 33 -13.67 -16.69 -6.71
N GLU A 34 -13.94 -15.40 -6.94
CA GLU A 34 -14.32 -14.87 -8.25
C GLU A 34 -13.16 -14.95 -9.25
N LEU A 35 -11.98 -14.43 -8.89
CA LEU A 35 -10.82 -14.36 -9.78
C LEU A 35 -10.32 -15.74 -10.24
N LEU A 36 -10.39 -16.74 -9.36
CA LEU A 36 -9.86 -18.09 -9.62
C LEU A 36 -10.96 -19.08 -10.03
N GLU A 37 -12.23 -18.66 -9.99
CA GLU A 37 -13.42 -19.49 -10.22
C GLU A 37 -13.41 -20.75 -9.32
N ILE A 38 -13.24 -20.56 -8.01
CA ILE A 38 -13.21 -21.64 -7.02
C ILE A 38 -14.10 -21.33 -5.81
N ASP A 39 -14.54 -22.39 -5.13
CA ASP A 39 -15.26 -22.28 -3.87
C ASP A 39 -14.31 -22.09 -2.68
N GLY A 40 -14.84 -21.55 -1.57
CA GLY A 40 -14.10 -21.29 -0.34
C GLY A 40 -13.37 -22.50 0.23
N ASN A 41 -13.91 -23.72 0.13
CA ASN A 41 -13.20 -24.91 0.63
C ASN A 41 -11.93 -25.19 -0.18
N LYS A 42 -11.96 -24.97 -1.50
CA LYS A 42 -10.75 -25.06 -2.34
C LYS A 42 -9.79 -23.92 -2.06
N LEU A 43 -10.31 -22.71 -1.84
CA LEU A 43 -9.48 -21.54 -1.53
C LEU A 43 -8.73 -21.73 -0.21
N PHE A 44 -9.39 -22.17 0.86
CA PHE A 44 -8.74 -22.41 2.15
C PHE A 44 -7.71 -23.53 2.09
N LYS A 45 -7.97 -24.59 1.32
CA LYS A 45 -6.95 -25.62 1.05
C LYS A 45 -5.72 -25.04 0.34
N LEU A 46 -5.91 -24.14 -0.62
CA LEU A 46 -4.79 -23.46 -1.27
C LEU A 46 -4.02 -22.56 -0.29
N PHE A 47 -4.71 -21.86 0.61
CA PHE A 47 -4.06 -21.06 1.65
C PHE A 47 -3.22 -21.93 2.61
N ASP A 48 -3.75 -23.06 3.05
CA ASP A 48 -3.00 -24.02 3.88
C ASP A 48 -1.77 -24.57 3.13
N GLU A 49 -1.95 -24.94 1.86
CA GLU A 49 -0.82 -25.39 1.04
C GLU A 49 0.23 -24.30 0.83
N ILE A 50 -0.17 -23.03 0.64
CA ILE A 50 0.75 -21.89 0.54
C ILE A 50 1.53 -21.73 1.84
N ASN A 51 0.85 -21.80 3.00
CA ASN A 51 1.52 -21.70 4.30
C ASN A 51 2.52 -22.82 4.55
N ASN A 52 2.18 -24.06 4.15
CA ASN A 52 3.11 -25.19 4.20
C ASN A 52 4.33 -24.94 3.32
N ASP A 53 4.13 -24.47 2.08
CA ASP A 53 5.22 -24.16 1.15
C ASP A 53 6.13 -23.05 1.72
N LEU A 54 5.54 -21.96 2.26
CA LEU A 54 6.28 -20.84 2.84
C LEU A 54 7.09 -21.26 4.06
N THR A 55 6.50 -22.06 4.94
CA THR A 55 7.15 -22.58 6.15
C THR A 55 8.30 -23.51 5.80
N ASN A 56 8.10 -24.45 4.87
CA ASN A 56 9.12 -25.41 4.46
C ASN A 56 10.33 -24.74 3.79
N LEU A 57 10.11 -23.61 3.11
CA LEU A 57 11.17 -22.82 2.49
C LEU A 57 11.84 -21.83 3.46
N GLY A 58 11.34 -21.71 4.69
CA GLY A 58 11.92 -20.84 5.73
C GLY A 58 11.67 -19.34 5.49
N PHE A 59 10.55 -18.97 4.86
CA PHE A 59 10.20 -17.55 4.68
C PHE A 59 9.76 -16.91 6.00
N GLY A 60 10.15 -15.65 6.21
CA GLY A 60 9.81 -14.85 7.40
C GLY A 60 8.39 -14.24 7.37
N PHE A 61 7.50 -14.77 6.55
CA PHE A 61 6.11 -14.33 6.45
C PHE A 61 5.21 -15.51 6.09
N TYR A 62 3.93 -15.39 6.42
CA TYR A 62 2.91 -16.38 6.17
C TYR A 62 1.61 -15.72 5.70
N LEU A 63 0.75 -16.50 5.07
CA LEU A 63 -0.59 -16.08 4.68
C LEU A 63 -1.52 -16.24 5.89
N ARG A 64 -1.94 -15.12 6.47
CA ARG A 64 -2.97 -15.07 7.50
C ARG A 64 -4.33 -14.94 6.83
N PHE A 65 -5.29 -15.78 7.20
CA PHE A 65 -6.65 -15.70 6.68
C PHE A 65 -7.69 -16.04 7.75
N ASP A 66 -8.89 -15.52 7.54
CA ASP A 66 -10.11 -15.91 8.26
C ASP A 66 -11.19 -16.31 7.24
N SER A 67 -12.45 -16.41 7.67
CA SER A 67 -13.56 -16.76 6.78
C SER A 67 -13.83 -15.71 5.69
N THR A 68 -13.41 -14.47 5.89
CA THR A 68 -13.74 -13.30 5.06
C THR A 68 -12.57 -12.74 4.27
N LYS A 69 -11.36 -12.71 4.83
CA LYS A 69 -10.22 -12.02 4.23
C LYS A 69 -8.90 -12.77 4.45
N SER A 70 -7.91 -12.40 3.65
CA SER A 70 -6.55 -12.95 3.67
C SER A 70 -5.50 -11.86 3.46
N ASP A 71 -4.31 -12.06 4.01
CA ASP A 71 -3.21 -11.09 4.02
C ASP A 71 -1.85 -11.80 4.18
N LEU A 72 -0.76 -11.17 3.73
CA LEU A 72 0.59 -11.63 4.03
C LEU A 72 1.14 -10.88 5.24
N VAL A 73 1.57 -11.63 6.25
CA VAL A 73 2.07 -11.06 7.51
C VAL A 73 3.39 -11.69 7.90
N THR A 74 4.22 -10.95 8.63
CA THR A 74 5.48 -11.47 9.16
C THR A 74 5.23 -12.51 10.24
N VAL A 75 6.10 -13.53 10.33
CA VAL A 75 6.10 -14.49 11.44
C VAL A 75 6.41 -13.79 12.77
N ASN A 76 6.00 -14.37 13.91
CA ASN A 76 6.02 -13.73 15.24
C ASN A 76 7.39 -13.74 15.95
N ASP A 77 8.37 -14.49 15.43
CA ASP A 77 9.74 -14.61 15.98
C ASP A 77 10.75 -13.65 15.33
N ILE A 78 10.43 -13.15 14.14
CA ILE A 78 11.18 -12.13 13.41
C ILE A 78 11.01 -10.67 13.91
N PRO A 79 9.90 -10.23 14.58
CA PRO A 79 9.71 -8.82 14.97
C PRO A 79 10.84 -8.26 15.83
N LYS A 80 11.42 -9.08 16.72
CA LYS A 80 12.59 -8.71 17.55
C LYS A 80 13.83 -8.32 16.74
N TYR A 81 13.92 -8.79 15.49
CA TYR A 81 14.98 -8.45 14.54
C TYR A 81 14.58 -7.35 13.55
N LEU A 82 13.29 -6.99 13.48
CA LEU A 82 12.77 -5.95 12.59
C LEU A 82 12.69 -4.57 13.25
N ASP A 83 12.72 -4.49 14.58
CA ASP A 83 12.70 -3.22 15.31
C ASP A 83 13.91 -2.33 14.97
N SER A 84 15.05 -2.91 14.55
CA SER A 84 16.23 -2.21 14.05
C SER A 84 16.38 -2.20 12.53
N VAL A 85 15.46 -2.82 11.77
CA VAL A 85 15.58 -3.09 10.33
C VAL A 85 14.41 -2.55 9.50
N LYS A 86 13.38 -1.92 10.10
CA LYS A 86 12.33 -1.24 9.33
C LYS A 86 12.95 -0.21 8.37
N PRO A 87 12.89 -0.40 7.04
CA PRO A 87 13.23 0.66 6.10
C PRO A 87 12.15 1.74 6.23
N PRO A 88 12.47 3.00 6.54
CA PRO A 88 11.46 4.05 6.58
C PRO A 88 11.05 4.37 5.14
N SER A 89 9.76 4.27 4.79
CA SER A 89 9.28 4.98 3.60
C SER A 89 7.80 5.32 3.70
N VAL A 90 7.53 6.49 4.27
CA VAL A 90 6.22 7.18 4.17
C VAL A 90 5.93 7.58 2.70
N LEU A 91 6.96 7.54 1.85
CA LEU A 91 6.88 7.82 0.41
C LEU A 91 6.44 6.61 -0.43
N LYS A 92 6.53 5.37 0.08
CA LYS A 92 6.12 4.18 -0.68
C LYS A 92 4.63 4.29 -1.04
N GLY A 93 4.31 4.13 -2.33
CA GLY A 93 2.96 4.22 -2.85
C GLY A 93 2.45 5.63 -3.17
N LEU A 94 3.28 6.68 -3.10
CA LEU A 94 2.92 7.98 -3.69
C LEU A 94 3.08 7.92 -5.21
N SER A 95 2.11 8.48 -5.93
CA SER A 95 2.22 8.66 -7.38
C SER A 95 3.23 9.76 -7.72
N THR A 96 3.77 9.77 -8.94
CA THR A 96 4.67 10.85 -9.40
C THR A 96 4.07 12.24 -9.21
N PRO A 97 2.79 12.49 -9.55
CA PRO A 97 2.15 13.78 -9.25
C PRO A 97 2.17 14.14 -7.76
N ALA A 98 1.99 13.16 -6.87
CA ALA A 98 2.04 13.38 -5.43
C ALA A 98 3.47 13.68 -4.95
N LEU A 99 4.49 13.02 -5.49
CA LEU A 99 5.89 13.31 -5.15
C LEU A 99 6.34 14.69 -5.64
N GLU A 100 5.96 15.08 -6.86
CA GLU A 100 6.24 16.43 -7.40
C GLU A 100 5.57 17.51 -6.55
N THR A 101 4.32 17.28 -6.19
CA THR A 101 3.54 18.18 -5.33
C THR A 101 4.19 18.30 -3.95
N LEU A 102 4.66 17.20 -3.37
CA LEU A 102 5.36 17.20 -2.08
C LEU A 102 6.67 17.98 -2.14
N ALA A 103 7.45 17.79 -3.21
CA ALA A 103 8.72 18.49 -3.40
C ALA A 103 8.54 20.00 -3.54
N ILE A 104 7.53 20.44 -4.28
CA ILE A 104 7.20 21.86 -4.43
C ILE A 104 6.79 22.45 -3.08
N ILE A 105 5.92 21.77 -2.33
CA ILE A 105 5.53 22.26 -1.00
C ILE A 105 6.75 22.33 -0.07
N ALA A 106 7.63 21.33 -0.08
CA ALA A 106 8.83 21.33 0.76
C ALA A 106 9.76 22.53 0.50
N TYR A 107 9.87 22.98 -0.76
CA TYR A 107 10.78 24.05 -1.16
C TYR A 107 10.14 25.44 -1.07
N GLU A 108 8.85 25.55 -1.39
CA GLU A 108 8.12 26.82 -1.46
C GLU A 108 7.32 27.14 -0.19
N GLN A 109 7.31 26.25 0.81
CA GLN A 109 6.55 26.46 2.04
C GLN A 109 6.91 27.77 2.76
N PRO A 110 5.92 28.49 3.32
CA PRO A 110 4.49 28.21 3.22
C PRO A 110 3.92 28.60 1.84
N VAL A 111 3.22 27.67 1.15
CA VAL A 111 2.75 27.85 -0.24
C VAL A 111 1.26 27.56 -0.41
N THR A 112 0.57 28.27 -1.31
CA THR A 112 -0.86 28.02 -1.59
C THR A 112 -1.07 26.89 -2.60
N LYS A 113 -2.23 26.21 -2.53
CA LYS A 113 -2.64 25.22 -3.54
C LYS A 113 -2.52 25.75 -4.97
N LEU A 114 -2.99 26.98 -5.19
CA LEU A 114 -2.98 27.61 -6.49
C LEU A 114 -1.54 27.79 -6.99
N LYS A 115 -0.63 28.25 -6.13
CA LYS A 115 0.77 28.41 -6.49
C LYS A 115 1.46 27.08 -6.81
N VAL A 116 1.12 26.02 -6.07
CA VAL A 116 1.60 24.66 -6.39
C VAL A 116 1.09 24.20 -7.76
N SER A 117 -0.20 24.39 -8.07
CA SER A 117 -0.76 24.07 -9.39
C SER A 117 -0.14 24.90 -10.52
N GLU A 118 0.15 26.18 -10.28
CA GLU A 118 0.86 27.04 -11.25
C GLU A 118 2.27 26.52 -11.55
N ILE A 119 3.04 26.21 -10.51
CA ILE A 119 4.42 25.70 -10.67
C ILE A 119 4.41 24.35 -11.39
N ARG A 120 3.43 23.48 -11.10
CA ARG A 120 3.26 22.20 -11.81
C ARG A 120 2.70 22.34 -13.22
N GLY A 121 2.09 23.48 -13.54
CA GLY A 121 1.36 23.71 -14.79
C GLY A 121 0.06 22.90 -14.92
N VAL A 122 -0.38 22.21 -13.86
CA VAL A 122 -1.59 21.37 -13.83
C VAL A 122 -2.23 21.38 -12.44
N GLU A 123 -3.54 21.07 -12.38
CA GLU A 123 -4.29 21.01 -11.12
C GLU A 123 -3.69 19.96 -10.16
N SER A 124 -3.35 20.40 -8.94
CA SER A 124 -2.62 19.58 -7.96
C SER A 124 -3.45 19.21 -6.73
N GLU A 125 -4.75 19.50 -6.72
CA GLU A 125 -5.62 19.28 -5.55
C GLU A 125 -5.66 17.83 -5.05
N SER A 126 -5.76 16.85 -5.96
CA SER A 126 -5.79 15.42 -5.59
C SER A 126 -4.47 14.96 -4.94
N SER A 127 -3.35 15.50 -5.43
CA SER A 127 -2.02 15.21 -4.89
C SER A 127 -1.88 15.81 -3.50
N ILE A 128 -2.27 17.07 -3.31
CA ILE A 128 -2.25 17.73 -2.00
C ILE A 128 -3.15 16.98 -1.00
N LYS A 129 -4.36 16.58 -1.40
CA LYS A 129 -5.24 15.76 -0.55
C LYS A 129 -4.60 14.42 -0.17
N THR A 130 -3.93 13.76 -1.12
CA THR A 130 -3.24 12.50 -0.86
C THR A 130 -2.09 12.70 0.13
N LEU A 131 -1.28 13.74 -0.06
CA LEU A 131 -0.16 14.06 0.83
C LEU A 131 -0.64 14.45 2.24
N GLU A 132 -1.69 15.26 2.33
CA GLU A 132 -2.34 15.62 3.60
C GLU A 132 -2.88 14.37 4.29
N SER A 133 -3.59 13.48 3.56
CA SER A 133 -4.11 12.22 4.12
C SER A 133 -3.02 11.26 4.59
N ARG A 134 -1.81 11.37 4.03
CA ARG A 134 -0.63 10.59 4.41
C ARG A 134 0.24 11.29 5.44
N GLY A 135 -0.19 12.44 5.95
CA GLY A 135 0.52 13.20 6.97
C GLY A 135 1.87 13.73 6.49
N LEU A 136 2.03 14.01 5.19
CA LEU A 136 3.27 14.52 4.62
C LEU A 136 3.27 16.05 4.52
N VAL A 137 2.08 16.65 4.44
CA VAL A 137 1.87 18.10 4.44
C VAL A 137 0.70 18.49 5.35
N TYR A 138 0.63 19.74 5.77
CA TYR A 138 -0.46 20.30 6.58
C TYR A 138 -0.76 21.75 6.21
N LYS A 139 -1.92 22.23 6.62
CA LYS A 139 -2.33 23.63 6.46
C LYS A 139 -1.62 24.50 7.50
N SER A 140 -0.73 25.37 7.05
CA SER A 140 0.15 26.18 7.91
C SER A 140 -0.38 27.59 8.19
N GLY A 141 -1.49 27.99 7.58
CA GLY A 141 -2.12 29.30 7.77
C GLY A 141 -2.94 29.73 6.56
N GLU A 142 -3.29 31.01 6.50
CA GLU A 142 -4.01 31.63 5.39
C GLU A 142 -3.36 32.98 5.07
N LEU A 143 -3.40 33.40 3.80
CA LEU A 143 -2.95 34.74 3.41
C LEU A 143 -4.02 35.80 3.72
N ASP A 144 -3.60 36.97 4.19
CA ASP A 144 -4.46 38.13 4.41
C ASP A 144 -4.69 38.92 3.10
N VAL A 145 -5.36 38.26 2.15
CA VAL A 145 -5.74 38.80 0.84
C VAL A 145 -7.15 38.32 0.48
N PRO A 146 -7.86 38.96 -0.47
CA PRO A 146 -9.20 38.53 -0.86
C PRO A 146 -9.27 37.03 -1.23
N GLY A 147 -10.19 36.30 -0.60
CA GLY A 147 -10.35 34.86 -0.77
C GLY A 147 -9.52 33.98 0.18
N SER A 148 -8.70 34.59 1.05
CA SER A 148 -7.97 33.94 2.15
C SER A 148 -7.42 32.54 1.82
N PRO A 149 -6.56 32.43 0.79
CA PRO A 149 -6.09 31.13 0.34
C PRO A 149 -5.25 30.44 1.42
N ILE A 150 -5.53 29.15 1.61
CA ILE A 150 -4.83 28.28 2.56
C ILE A 150 -3.38 28.05 2.12
N LEU A 151 -2.46 28.19 3.08
CA LEU A 151 -1.04 27.87 2.96
C LEU A 151 -0.77 26.43 3.42
N TYR A 152 0.14 25.75 2.74
CA TYR A 152 0.58 24.39 3.05
C TYR A 152 2.08 24.37 3.36
N SER A 153 2.46 23.50 4.28
CA SER A 153 3.85 23.19 4.64
C SER A 153 4.03 21.69 4.87
N THR A 154 5.26 21.20 4.78
CA THR A 154 5.65 19.82 5.11
C THR A 154 5.71 19.61 6.62
N GLN A 155 5.37 18.40 7.07
CA GLN A 155 5.55 18.04 8.49
C GLN A 155 7.03 18.10 8.87
N MET A 156 7.31 18.67 10.04
CA MET A 156 8.66 18.83 10.58
C MET A 156 9.09 17.52 11.26
N SER A 157 9.23 16.45 10.46
CA SER A 157 9.83 15.19 10.88
C SER A 157 10.40 14.45 9.66
N PHE A 158 11.63 14.81 9.32
CA PHE A 158 12.61 13.87 8.78
C PHE A 158 13.64 13.62 9.88
#